data_AF-A0A5N8UP64-F1
#
_entry.id   AF-A0A5N8UP64-F1
#
_cell.length_a   1.000
_cell.length_b   1.000
_cell.length_c   1.000
_cell.angle_alpha   90.00
_cell.angle_beta   90.00
_cell.angle_gamma   90.00
#
_symmetry.space_group_name_H-M   'P 1'
#
loop_
_entity.id
_entity.type
_entity.pdbx_description
1 polymer ?
#
loop_
_entity_poly.entity_id
_entity_poly.type
_entity_poly.pdbx_seq_one_letter_code
_entity_poly.pdbx_strand_id
1 'polypeptide(L)'
;MKIAMTLTLAKKILKLPEGASNGDLRRCYIKAVNKYHPDKQGGCVKKFRIVKQAMEYFTNESALLSSRLVINKTLNQHSIEQYKLNIRT
;
A
#
# COMPACT_ATOMS: atom_id res chain seq x y z
N MET A 1 -2.31 13.91 -17.69
CA MET A 1 -1.89 14.26 -16.32
C MET A 1 -1.84 13.00 -15.46
N LYS A 2 -0.66 12.52 -15.05
CA LYS A 2 -0.52 11.51 -14.00
C LYS A 2 -0.60 12.25 -12.66
N ILE A 3 -1.72 12.13 -11.96
CA ILE A 3 -1.81 12.58 -10.57
C ILE A 3 -0.92 11.62 -9.77
N ALA A 4 0.15 12.12 -9.18
CA ALA A 4 0.97 11.31 -8.27
C ALA A 4 0.12 10.97 -7.04
N MET A 5 -0.31 9.71 -6.93
CA MET A 5 -1.06 9.22 -5.79
C MET A 5 -0.10 9.08 -4.61
N THR A 6 -0.38 9.77 -3.50
CA THR A 6 0.41 9.68 -2.27
C THR A 6 -0.30 8.80 -1.23
N LEU A 7 0.44 8.18 -0.32
CA LEU A 7 -0.09 7.36 0.78
C LEU A 7 -1.23 8.08 1.55
N THR A 8 -1.03 9.35 1.90
CA THR A 8 -2.02 10.15 2.63
C THR A 8 -3.30 10.36 1.85
N LEU A 9 -3.19 10.57 0.52
CA LEU A 9 -4.34 10.74 -0.35
C LEU A 9 -5.11 9.41 -0.51
N ALA A 10 -4.39 8.32 -0.72
CA ALA A 10 -4.97 6.98 -0.83
C ALA A 10 -5.72 6.57 0.45
N LYS A 11 -5.15 6.86 1.64
CA LYS A 11 -5.82 6.63 2.94
C LYS A 11 -7.14 7.40 3.06
N LYS A 12 -7.14 8.68 2.66
CA LYS A 12 -8.34 9.54 2.68
C LYS A 12 -9.43 9.05 1.72
N ILE A 13 -9.06 8.65 0.50
CA ILE A 13 -9.99 8.13 -0.52
C ILE A 13 -10.72 6.88 -0.01
N LEU A 14 -9.97 5.97 0.61
CA LEU A 14 -10.49 4.72 1.14
C LEU A 14 -11.09 4.86 2.54
N LYS A 15 -11.02 6.06 3.15
CA LYS A 15 -11.47 6.33 4.53
C LYS A 15 -10.92 5.31 5.53
N LEU A 16 -9.63 5.04 5.44
CA LEU A 16 -8.96 4.16 6.41
C LEU A 16 -8.75 4.88 7.75
N PRO A 17 -9.02 4.22 8.88
CA PRO A 17 -8.62 4.72 10.19
C PRO A 17 -7.09 4.72 10.34
N GLU A 18 -6.58 5.53 11.24
CA GLU A 18 -5.16 5.48 11.63
C GLU A 18 -4.86 4.12 12.26
N GLY A 19 -3.75 3.49 11.86
CA GLY A 19 -3.40 2.13 12.29
C GLY A 19 -4.19 1.00 11.63
N ALA A 20 -5.00 1.27 10.60
CA ALA A 20 -5.75 0.25 9.87
C ALA A 20 -4.86 -0.90 9.35
N SER A 21 -5.35 -2.13 9.52
CA SER A 21 -4.68 -3.33 9.02
C SER A 21 -4.93 -3.55 7.52
N ASN A 22 -4.16 -4.45 6.90
CA ASN A 22 -4.42 -4.91 5.52
C ASN A 22 -5.83 -5.50 5.34
N GLY A 23 -6.41 -6.09 6.41
CA GLY A 23 -7.80 -6.56 6.39
C GLY A 23 -8.80 -5.40 6.31
N ASP A 24 -8.54 -4.31 7.04
CA ASP A 24 -9.37 -3.10 7.01
C ASP A 24 -9.30 -2.39 5.66
N LEU A 25 -8.13 -2.38 5.03
CA LEU A 25 -7.93 -1.87 3.67
C LEU A 25 -8.86 -2.57 2.67
N ARG A 26 -8.87 -3.91 2.66
CA ARG A 26 -9.78 -4.68 1.78
C ARG A 26 -11.25 -4.38 2.07
N ARG A 27 -11.63 -4.33 3.35
CA ARG A 27 -13.02 -4.03 3.75
C ARG A 27 -13.47 -2.64 3.29
N CYS A 28 -12.65 -1.62 3.52
CA CYS A 28 -12.94 -0.25 3.10
C CYS A 28 -12.97 -0.11 1.58
N TYR A 29 -12.06 -0.78 0.86
CA TYR A 29 -12.06 -0.82 -0.61
C TYR A 29 -13.36 -1.39 -1.17
N ILE A 30 -13.80 -2.56 -0.68
CA ILE A 30 -15.04 -3.20 -1.14
C ILE A 30 -16.25 -2.29 -0.90
N LYS A 31 -16.32 -1.62 0.26
CA LYS A 31 -17.37 -0.63 0.55
C LYS A 31 -17.34 0.54 -0.42
N ALA A 32 -16.15 1.09 -0.72
CA ALA A 32 -15.99 2.22 -1.63
C ALA A 32 -16.32 1.85 -3.09
N VAL A 33 -15.88 0.69 -3.56
CA VAL A 33 -16.22 0.13 -4.88
C VAL A 33 -17.71 -0.04 -5.00
N ASN A 34 -18.36 -0.69 -4.03
CA ASN A 34 -19.80 -0.88 -4.02
C ASN A 34 -20.58 0.43 -3.98
N LYS A 35 -20.03 1.49 -3.37
CA LYS A 35 -20.68 2.81 -3.29
C LYS A 35 -20.54 3.61 -4.58
N TYR A 36 -19.41 3.51 -5.26
CA TYR A 36 -19.10 4.33 -6.44
C TYR A 36 -19.19 3.59 -7.76
N HIS A 37 -19.57 2.30 -7.75
CA HIS A 37 -19.72 1.48 -8.95
C HIS A 37 -20.66 2.18 -9.96
N PRO A 38 -20.27 2.32 -11.23
CA PRO A 38 -21.04 3.10 -12.21
C PRO A 38 -22.44 2.54 -12.47
N ASP A 39 -22.63 1.24 -12.25
CA ASP A 39 -23.90 0.53 -12.41
C ASP A 39 -24.90 0.75 -11.24
N LYS A 40 -24.46 1.33 -10.12
CA LYS A 40 -25.34 1.60 -8.99
C LYS A 40 -25.86 3.03 -9.03
N GLN A 41 -27.09 3.24 -8.55
CA GLN A 41 -27.66 4.59 -8.40
C GLN A 41 -26.73 5.48 -7.55
N GLY A 42 -26.36 6.63 -8.08
CA GLY A 42 -25.39 7.54 -7.44
C GLY A 42 -23.92 7.16 -7.63
N GLY A 43 -23.64 6.16 -8.48
CA GLY A 43 -22.31 5.76 -8.90
C GLY A 43 -21.56 6.87 -9.63
N CYS A 44 -20.23 6.84 -9.59
CA CYS A 44 -19.41 7.86 -10.23
C CYS A 44 -18.12 7.24 -10.78
N VAL A 45 -18.02 7.16 -12.12
CA VAL A 45 -16.86 6.60 -12.84
C VAL A 45 -15.55 7.22 -12.37
N LYS A 46 -15.53 8.55 -12.16
CA LYS A 46 -14.34 9.26 -11.67
C LYS A 46 -13.91 8.77 -10.28
N LYS A 47 -14.85 8.69 -9.33
CA LYS A 47 -14.58 8.21 -7.96
C LYS A 47 -14.18 6.73 -7.94
N PHE A 48 -14.84 5.92 -8.77
CA PHE A 48 -14.51 4.51 -8.93
C PHE A 48 -13.07 4.30 -9.41
N ARG A 49 -12.63 5.07 -10.41
CA ARG A 49 -11.25 5.02 -10.91
C ARG A 49 -10.24 5.42 -9.83
N ILE A 50 -10.54 6.47 -9.06
CA ILE A 50 -9.68 6.96 -7.98
C ILE A 50 -9.55 5.90 -6.86
N VAL A 51 -10.64 5.22 -6.51
CA VAL A 51 -10.64 4.13 -5.52
C VAL A 51 -9.80 2.94 -5.99
N LYS A 52 -9.90 2.57 -7.27
CA LYS A 52 -9.03 1.53 -7.87
C LYS A 52 -7.55 1.92 -7.79
N GLN A 53 -7.21 3.14 -8.20
CA GLN A 53 -5.82 3.64 -8.15
C GLN A 53 -5.26 3.65 -6.72
N ALA A 54 -6.08 4.00 -5.72
CA ALA A 54 -5.66 3.95 -4.32
C ALA A 54 -5.32 2.53 -3.87
N MET A 55 -6.13 1.54 -4.22
CA MET A 55 -5.87 0.13 -3.88
C MET A 55 -4.65 -0.44 -4.60
N GLU A 56 -4.47 -0.09 -5.87
CA GLU A 56 -3.29 -0.48 -6.66
C GLU A 56 -2.01 0.09 -6.05
N TYR A 57 -2.03 1.36 -5.62
CA TYR A 57 -0.92 1.99 -4.91
C TYR A 57 -0.58 1.24 -3.62
N PHE A 58 -1.55 0.91 -2.77
CA PHE A 58 -1.29 0.15 -1.53
C PHE A 58 -0.75 -1.25 -1.80
N THR A 59 -1.21 -1.91 -2.86
CA THR A 59 -0.75 -3.26 -3.19
C THR A 59 0.70 -3.23 -3.68
N ASN A 60 1.04 -2.26 -4.53
CA ASN A 60 2.40 -2.06 -5.03
C ASN A 60 3.35 -1.52 -3.95
N GLU A 61 2.89 -0.59 -3.10
CA GLU A 61 3.68 -0.06 -1.99
C GLU A 61 3.91 -1.12 -0.92
N SER A 62 2.92 -1.96 -0.59
CA SER A 62 3.10 -3.11 0.28
C SER A 62 4.14 -4.09 -0.28
N ALA A 63 4.17 -4.30 -1.59
CA ALA A 63 5.20 -5.10 -2.24
C ALA A 63 6.58 -4.43 -2.08
N LEU A 64 6.69 -3.12 -2.33
CA LEU A 64 7.94 -2.36 -2.19
C LEU A 64 8.44 -2.30 -0.74
N LEU A 65 7.54 -2.16 0.25
CA LEU A 65 7.90 -2.16 1.67
C LEU A 65 8.39 -3.54 2.11
N SER A 66 7.75 -4.60 1.62
CA SER A 66 8.18 -5.98 1.89
C SER A 66 9.55 -6.26 1.29
N SER A 67 9.78 -5.86 0.04
CA SER A 67 11.09 -5.95 -0.60
C SER A 67 12.15 -5.14 0.15
N ARG A 68 11.83 -3.91 0.58
CA ARG A 68 12.74 -3.04 1.34
C ARG A 68 13.07 -3.61 2.73
N LEU A 69 12.09 -4.22 3.41
CA LEU A 69 12.29 -4.89 4.70
C LEU A 69 13.18 -6.13 4.54
N VAL A 70 12.98 -6.92 3.49
CA VAL A 70 13.82 -8.09 3.19
C VAL A 70 15.25 -7.66 2.91
N ILE A 71 15.47 -6.63 2.09
CA ILE A 71 16.81 -6.09 1.79
C ILE A 71 17.50 -5.62 3.09
N ASN A 72 16.81 -4.83 3.91
CA ASN A 72 17.38 -4.35 5.18
C ASN A 72 17.71 -5.50 6.14
N LYS A 73 16.84 -6.51 6.22
CA LYS A 73 17.08 -7.70 7.03
C LYS A 73 18.32 -8.46 6.54
N THR A 74 18.42 -8.69 5.23
CA THR A 74 19.56 -9.39 4.61
C THR A 74 20.87 -8.62 4.78
N LEU A 75 20.87 -7.29 4.60
CA LEU A 75 22.05 -6.44 4.83
C LEU A 75 22.50 -6.47 6.29
N ASN A 76 21.55 -6.44 7.22
CA ASN A 76 21.85 -6.49 8.65
C ASN A 76 22.39 -7.88 9.03
N GLN A 77 21.80 -8.95 8.48
CA GLN A 77 22.31 -10.32 8.64
C GLN A 77 23.74 -10.44 8.10
N HIS A 78 24.02 -9.90 6.90
CA HIS A 78 25.35 -9.92 6.30
C HIS A 78 26.37 -9.16 7.15
N SER A 79 26.02 -7.98 7.68
CA SER A 79 26.88 -7.23 8.60
C SER A 79 27.18 -8.01 9.89
N ILE A 80 26.20 -8.75 10.41
CA ILE A 80 26.36 -9.58 11.61
C ILE A 80 27.26 -10.78 11.30
N GLU A 81 27.09 -11.44 10.16
CA GLU A 81 27.91 -12.59 9.76
C GLU A 81 29.36 -12.19 9.44
N GLN A 82 29.59 -11.04 8.79
CA GLN A 82 30.95 -10.50 8.58
C GLN A 82 31.67 -10.23 9.92
N TYR A 83 30.95 -9.69 10.91
CA TYR A 83 31.48 -9.48 12.26
C TYR A 83 31.78 -10.80 12.98
N LYS A 84 30.88 -11.80 12.89
CA LYS A 84 31.07 -13.12 13.50
C LYS A 84 32.23 -13.91 12.90
N LEU A 85 32.48 -13.74 11.60
CA LEU A 85 33.57 -14.44 10.91
C LEU A 85 34.94 -13.75 11.11
N ASN A 86 35.01 -12.65 11.88
CA ASN A 86 36.22 -11.85 12.10
C ASN A 86 36.90 -11.42 10.79
N ILE A 87 36.11 -11.27 9.71
CA ILE A 87 36.56 -10.79 8.41
C ILE A 87 36.27 -9.29 8.39
N ARG A 88 37.09 -8.52 9.10
CA ARG A 88 37.25 -7.11 8.75
C ARG A 88 38.64 -6.95 8.14
N THR A 89 38.68 -6.50 6.90
CA THR A 89 39.80 -5.70 6.38
C THR A 89 39.99 -4.46 7.24
#